data_AF-A0A7C7QUW3-F1
#
_entry.id   AF-A0A7C7QUW3-F1
#
_cell.length_a   1.000
_cell.length_b   1.000
_cell.length_c   1.000
_cell.angle_alpha   90.00
_cell.angle_beta   90.00
_cell.angle_gamma   90.00
#
_symmetry.space_group_name_H-M   'P 1'
#
loop_
_entity.id
_entity.type
_entity.pdbx_description
1 polymer ?
#
loop_
_entity_poly.entity_id
_entity_poly.type
_entity_poly.pdbx_seq_one_letter_code
_entity_poly.pdbx_strand_id
1 'polypeptide(L)' 'MIRVACFKCKQRFILDEEFVAIELAKLDNPHPRFFTAHCPRCRQAIKVSLKGVRLPEVPPPAAGEPAEPAVEEKTDE' A
#
# COMPACT_ATOMS: atom_id res chain seq x y z
N MET A 1 -10.23 3.86 10.83
CA MET A 1 -10.65 3.62 9.44
C MET A 1 -9.97 4.62 8.51
N ILE A 2 -9.30 4.16 7.46
CA ILE A 2 -8.58 5.00 6.47
C ILE A 2 -9.47 5.19 5.23
N ARG A 3 -9.81 6.43 4.88
CA ARG A 3 -10.63 6.73 3.68
C ARG A 3 -9.73 6.85 2.46
N VAL A 4 -10.00 6.03 1.44
CA VAL A 4 -9.19 5.95 0.23
C VAL A 4 -10.06 6.13 -1.00
N ALA A 5 -9.53 6.84 -2.00
CA ALA A 5 -10.15 6.96 -3.31
C ALA A 5 -9.24 6.34 -4.36
N CYS A 6 -9.80 5.48 -5.23
CA CYS A 6 -9.06 4.94 -6.35
C CYS A 6 -8.81 6.03 -7.40
N PHE A 7 -7.55 6.26 -7.77
CA PHE A 7 -7.21 7.26 -8.79
C PHE A 7 -7.70 6.90 -10.20
N LYS A 8 -7.97 5.60 -10.47
CA LYS A 8 -8.41 5.11 -11.78
C LYS A 8 -9.93 5.16 -11.98
N CYS A 9 -10.69 4.52 -11.09
CA CYS A 9 -12.15 4.45 -11.21
C CYS A 9 -12.91 5.45 -10.31
N LYS A 10 -12.20 6.25 -9.51
CA LYS A 10 -12.75 7.23 -8.55
C LYS A 10 -13.65 6.62 -7.46
N GLN A 11 -13.68 5.29 -7.34
CA GLN A 11 -14.39 4.59 -6.27
C GLN A 11 -13.77 4.98 -4.92
N ARG A 12 -14.63 5.41 -4.00
CA ARG A 12 -14.27 5.67 -2.60
C ARG A 12 -14.54 4.41 -1.78
N PHE A 13 -13.60 4.04 -0.93
CA PHE A 13 -13.73 2.90 -0.04
C PHE A 13 -12.96 3.17 1.26
N ILE A 14 -13.22 2.32 2.25
CA ILE A 14 -12.64 2.45 3.58
C ILE A 14 -11.75 1.23 3.80
N LEU A 15 -10.51 1.48 4.22
CA LEU A 15 -9.61 0.45 4.71
C LEU A 15 -9.69 0.39 6.24
N ASP A 16 -9.61 -0.83 6.74
CA ASP A 16 -9.56 -1.08 8.17
C ASP A 16 -8.13 -0.85 8.69
N GLU A 17 -8.00 -0.05 9.76
CA GLU A 17 -6.69 0.29 10.31
C GLU A 17 -6.02 -0.92 10.94
N GLU A 18 -6.80 -1.81 11.59
CA GLU A 18 -6.27 -3.00 12.23
C GLU A 18 -5.75 -3.99 11.19
N PHE A 19 -6.51 -4.18 10.10
CA PHE A 19 -6.07 -5.01 8.98
C PHE A 19 -4.77 -4.49 8.35
N VAL A 20 -4.69 -3.17 8.11
CA VAL A 20 -3.48 -2.54 7.58
C VAL A 20 -2.31 -2.72 8.54
N ALA A 21 -2.51 -2.56 9.85
CA ALA A 21 -1.46 -2.78 10.86
C ALA A 21 -0.94 -4.22 10.85
N ILE A 22 -1.82 -5.22 10.75
CA ILE A 22 -1.45 -6.63 10.68
C ILE A 22 -0.64 -6.94 9.41
N GLU A 23 -1.09 -6.46 8.25
CA GLU A 23 -0.37 -6.67 6.99
C GLU A 23 0.98 -5.96 6.99
N LEU A 24 1.06 -4.77 7.59
CA LEU A 24 2.32 -4.07 7.77
C LEU A 24 3.26 -4.76 8.76
N ALA A 25 2.74 -5.35 9.83
CA ALA A 25 3.55 -6.12 10.78
C ALA A 25 4.13 -7.41 10.16
N LYS A 26 3.51 -7.93 9.09
CA LYS A 26 4.08 -9.03 8.28
C LYS A 26 5.14 -8.57 7.31
N LEU A 27 5.13 -7.30 6.92
CA LEU A 27 6.23 -6.71 6.17
C LEU A 27 7.39 -6.52 7.15
N ASP A 28 8.57 -6.99 6.76
CA ASP A 28 9.83 -6.62 7.40
C ASP A 28 10.18 -5.15 7.03
N ASN A 29 9.22 -4.21 7.16
CA ASN A 29 9.40 -2.77 6.88
C ASN A 29 9.16 -1.92 8.14
N PRO A 30 10.14 -1.06 8.50
CA PRO A 30 10.17 -0.28 9.73
C PRO A 30 9.07 0.72 9.96
N HIS A 31 8.78 1.40 8.87
CA HIS A 31 8.05 2.64 8.83
C HIS A 31 7.45 2.67 7.46
N PRO A 32 6.49 1.76 7.20
CA PRO A 32 5.75 1.78 5.96
C PRO A 32 5.03 3.12 5.86
N ARG A 33 5.62 4.05 5.12
CA ARG A 33 5.02 5.36 4.82
C ARG A 33 3.82 5.20 3.89
N PHE A 34 3.77 4.08 3.17
CA PHE A 34 2.78 3.77 2.16
C PHE A 34 2.31 2.32 2.32
N PHE A 35 1.01 2.12 2.15
CA PHE A 35 0.37 0.81 2.04
C PHE A 35 -0.21 0.64 0.64
N THR A 36 0.08 -0.49 -0.01
CA THR A 36 -0.48 -0.79 -1.32
C THR A 36 -1.82 -1.50 -1.14
N ALA A 37 -2.91 -0.81 -1.47
CA ALA A 37 -4.26 -1.37 -1.42
C ALA A 37 -4.77 -1.70 -2.83
N HIS A 38 -5.63 -2.70 -2.94
CA HIS A 38 -6.34 -2.99 -4.19
C HIS A 38 -7.74 -2.39 -4.18
N CYS A 39 -8.11 -1.69 -5.24
CA CYS A 39 -9.47 -1.17 -5.37
C CYS A 39 -10.47 -2.33 -5.50
N PRO A 40 -11.56 -2.37 -4.71
CA PRO A 40 -12.55 -3.45 -4.79
C PRO A 40 -13.32 -3.49 -6.12
N ARG A 41 -13.32 -2.39 -6.89
CA ARG A 41 -14.06 -2.27 -8.14
C ARG A 41 -13.22 -2.60 -9.37
N CYS A 42 -12.07 -1.95 -9.52
CA CYS A 42 -11.21 -2.13 -10.69
C CYS A 42 -9.93 -2.94 -10.42
N ARG A 43 -9.72 -3.40 -9.18
CA ARG A 43 -8.53 -4.15 -8.74
C ARG A 43 -7.19 -3.46 -8.96
N GLN A 44 -7.20 -2.17 -9.28
CA GLN A 44 -5.99 -1.37 -9.42
C GLN A 44 -5.26 -1.31 -8.07
N ALA A 45 -3.96 -1.58 -8.10
CA ALA A 45 -3.06 -1.32 -6.98
C ALA A 45 -2.90 0.19 -6.81
N ILE A 46 -3.17 0.70 -5.61
CA ILE A 46 -3.08 2.11 -5.25
C ILE A 46 -2.22 2.27 -4.00
N LYS A 47 -1.27 3.22 -4.03
CA LYS A 47 -0.50 3.60 -2.84
C LYS A 47 -1.32 4.51 -1.94
N VAL A 48 -1.46 4.11 -0.69
CA VAL A 48 -2.15 4.85 0.36
C VAL A 48 -1.10 5.35 1.34
N SER A 49 -0.97 6.68 1.46
CA SER A 49 -0.08 7.29 2.44
C SER A 49 -0.61 7.07 3.85
N LEU A 50 0.19 6.48 4.73
CA LEU A 50 -0.13 6.29 6.15
C LEU A 50 0.31 7.49 7.01
N LYS A 51 0.58 8.62 6.36
CA LYS A 51 1.02 9.86 7.00
C LYS A 51 -0.08 10.39 7.92
N GLY A 52 0.12 10.24 9.23
CA GLY A 52 -0.84 10.66 10.26
C GLY A 52 -1.70 9.54 10.85
N VAL A 53 -1.54 8.30 10.38
CA VAL A 53 -2.14 7.11 11.00
C VAL A 53 -1.25 6.71 12.18
N ARG A 54 -1.78 6.76 13.42
CA ARG A 54 -1.07 6.24 14.60
C ARG A 54 -1.12 4.71 14.57
N LEU A 55 -0.14 4.10 13.90
CA LEU A 55 0.12 2.67 14.01
C LEU A 55 0.86 2.40 15.33
N PRO A 56 0.57 1.29 16.03
CA PRO A 56 1.35 0.89 17.21
C PRO A 56 2.82 0.70 16.81
N GLU A 57 3.72 1.18 17.66
CA GLU A 57 5.16 1.28 17.40
C GLU A 57 5.77 -0.12 17.27
N VAL A 58 6.07 -0.56 16.04
CA VAL A 58 6.88 -1.76 15.75
C VAL A 58 8.27 -1.30 15.30
N PRO A 59 9.35 -1.98 15.76
CA PRO A 59 10.72 -1.53 15.57
C PRO A 59 11.13 -1.51 14.10
N PRO A 60 12.11 -0.65 13.72
CA PRO A 60 12.39 -0.41 12.32
C PRO A 60 13.34 -1.42 11.63
N PRO A 61 12.93 -2.17 10.58
CA PRO A 61 13.89 -2.73 9.59
C PRO A 61 14.56 -1.70 8.66
N ALA A 62 15.59 -2.10 7.92
CA ALA A 62 16.42 -1.18 7.14
C ALA A 62 15.76 -0.76 5.81
N ALA A 63 15.99 0.48 5.40
CA ALA A 63 15.46 1.09 4.19
C ALA A 63 15.82 0.32 2.90
N GLY A 64 14.85 0.19 1.99
CA GLY A 64 15.07 -0.32 0.63
C GLY A 64 13.81 -0.24 -0.24
N GLU A 65 13.66 0.90 -0.92
CA GLU A 65 12.91 1.18 -2.15
C GLU A 65 11.40 0.82 -2.36
N PRO A 66 10.70 1.60 -3.22
CA PRO A 66 9.25 1.69 -3.35
C PRO A 66 8.66 0.70 -4.37
N ALA A 67 7.40 0.33 -4.15
CA ALA A 67 6.56 -0.20 -5.21
C ALA A 67 6.42 0.79 -6.38
N GLU A 68 6.18 0.25 -7.59
CA GLU A 68 5.79 0.86 -8.88
C GLU A 68 6.90 1.23 -9.88
N PRO A 69 6.70 1.08 -11.21
CA PRO A 69 5.85 0.15 -11.99
C PRO A 69 6.58 -0.53 -13.20
N ALA A 70 5.91 -1.47 -13.88
CA ALA A 70 6.15 -2.05 -15.23
C ALA A 70 7.54 -1.90 -15.92
N VAL A 71 8.15 -3.03 -16.29
CA VAL A 71 8.97 -3.13 -17.51
C VAL A 71 8.53 -4.31 -18.36
N GLU A 72 8.28 -3.99 -19.64
CA GLU A 72 8.01 -4.85 -20.78
C GLU A 72 9.00 -6.01 -20.91
N GLU A 73 8.49 -7.22 -21.18
CA GLU A 73 9.29 -8.28 -21.80
C GLU A 73 8.77 -8.43 -23.23
N LYS A 74 9.48 -7.78 -24.16
CA LYS A 74 9.40 -8.06 -25.59
C LYS A 74 10.77 -8.61 -25.97
N THR A 75 10.85 -9.89 -26.30
CA THR A 75 11.95 -10.43 -27.12
C THR A 75 11.36 -11.44 -28.10
N ASP A 76 11.60 -11.12 -29.36
CA ASP A 76 11.33 -11.80 -30.61
C ASP A 76 12.57 -12.64 -30.91
N GLU A 77 12.42 -13.95 -31.17
CA GLU A 77 13.25 -14.73 -32.10
C GLU A 77 12.52 -16.01 -32.54
#